data_AF-A0A9N9UPX2-F1
#
_entry.id   AF-A0A9N9UPX2-F1
#
_cell.length_a   1.000
_cell.length_b   1.000
_cell.length_c   1.000
_cell.angle_alpha   90.00
_cell.angle_beta   90.00
_cell.angle_gamma   90.00
#
_symmetry.space_group_name_H-M   'P 1'
#
loop_
_entity.id
_entity.type
_entity.pdbx_description
1 polymer ?
#
loop_
_entity_poly.entity_id
_entity_poly.type
_entity_poly.pdbx_seq_one_letter_code
_entity_poly.pdbx_strand_id
1 'polypeptide(L)'
;MDNPDHVALPKGIVVNTSTIYQEVANFPQVPPDQVWKYWRVYTTTNKKLQDPIARRLENFWWHVLGSDRRLLSGNVLASIYEHISLGPTFVPLRGPPNRWEGPDLYSE
;
A
#
# COMPACT_ATOMS: atom_id res chain seq x y z
N MET A 1 -6.19 31.74 -7.60
CA MET A 1 -6.21 31.39 -6.17
C MET A 1 -7.04 30.13 -6.14
N ASP A 2 -6.41 28.97 -6.34
CA ASP A 2 -7.16 27.75 -6.61
C ASP A 2 -6.35 26.59 -6.05
N ASN A 3 -6.78 26.03 -4.93
CA ASN A 3 -6.45 24.66 -4.61
C ASN A 3 -7.78 23.97 -4.30
N PRO A 4 -8.45 23.40 -5.32
CA PRO A 4 -9.65 22.64 -5.07
C PRO A 4 -9.26 21.48 -4.19
N ASP A 5 -10.02 21.30 -3.13
CA ASP A 5 -9.96 20.16 -2.25
C ASP A 5 -9.64 18.90 -3.05
N HIS A 6 -8.37 18.51 -2.99
CA HIS A 6 -7.95 17.16 -3.20
C HIS A 6 -8.77 16.36 -2.19
N VAL A 7 -9.89 15.82 -2.64
CA VAL A 7 -10.60 14.73 -1.98
C VAL A 7 -9.70 13.50 -2.15
N ALA A 8 -8.55 13.59 -1.48
CA ALA A 8 -7.70 12.49 -1.12
C ALA A 8 -8.51 11.69 -0.12
N LEU A 9 -8.62 10.41 -0.44
CA LEU A 9 -9.24 9.33 0.30
C LEU A 9 -9.17 9.51 1.83
N PRO A 10 -10.17 9.00 2.58
CA PRO A 10 -10.24 9.17 4.03
C PRO A 10 -8.91 8.81 4.69
N LYS A 11 -8.25 9.83 5.22
CA LYS A 11 -7.10 9.72 6.12
C LYS A 11 -7.56 8.94 7.36
N GLY A 12 -7.35 7.64 7.43
CA GLY A 12 -7.84 6.93 8.62
C GLY A 12 -7.70 5.42 8.77
N ILE A 13 -7.00 4.68 7.90
CA ILE A 13 -6.90 3.21 8.14
C ILE A 13 -5.47 2.73 8.38
N VAL A 14 -4.46 3.36 7.78
CA VAL A 14 -3.06 3.16 8.18
C VAL A 14 -2.33 4.48 7.97
N VAL A 15 -2.30 5.32 9.01
CA VAL A 15 -1.22 6.31 9.08
C VAL A 15 0.03 5.45 9.24
N ASN A 16 0.85 5.36 8.19
CA ASN A 16 2.22 4.88 8.32
C ASN A 16 2.95 5.89 9.21
N THR A 17 2.71 5.83 10.52
CA THR A 17 3.64 6.41 11.47
C THR A 17 4.95 5.70 11.21
N SER A 18 6.03 6.46 11.01
CA SER A 18 7.40 5.96 10.84
C SER A 18 7.79 4.89 11.88
N THR A 19 7.07 4.86 13.01
CA THR A 19 7.12 3.82 14.03
C THR A 19 6.90 2.40 13.51
N ILE A 20 6.00 2.16 12.56
CA ILE A 20 5.70 0.78 12.11
C ILE A 20 6.86 0.16 11.32
N TYR A 21 7.61 0.97 10.58
CA TYR A 21 8.81 0.50 9.89
C TYR A 21 9.93 0.19 10.89
N GLN A 22 10.09 1.03 11.91
CA GLN A 22 11.06 0.82 12.99
C GLN A 22 10.72 -0.44 13.80
N GLU A 23 9.44 -0.69 14.09
CA GLU A 23 8.98 -1.91 14.75
C GLU A 23 9.36 -3.16 13.94
N VAL A 24 9.08 -3.16 12.64
CA VAL A 24 9.47 -4.26 11.74
C VAL A 24 10.99 -4.42 11.68
N ALA A 25 11.73 -3.30 11.65
CA ALA A 25 13.19 -3.30 11.59
C ALA A 25 13.87 -3.85 12.86
N ASN A 26 13.22 -3.70 14.02
CA ASN A 26 13.74 -4.18 15.30
C ASN A 26 13.68 -5.70 15.44
N PHE A 27 12.93 -6.41 14.59
CA PHE A 27 12.92 -7.86 14.61
C PHE A 27 14.15 -8.43 13.88
N PRO A 28 14.94 -9.31 14.52
CA PRO A 28 15.99 -10.07 13.81
C PRO A 28 15.38 -10.86 12.65
N GLN A 29 14.22 -11.45 12.89
CA GLN A 29 13.35 -12.08 11.92
C GLN A 29 11.90 -11.82 12.35
N VAL A 30 11.06 -11.38 11.42
CA VAL A 30 9.66 -11.05 11.74
C VAL A 30 8.89 -12.36 11.98
N PRO A 31 8.22 -12.51 13.14
CA PRO A 31 7.49 -13.73 13.43
C PRO A 31 6.29 -13.90 12.48
N PRO A 32 5.96 -15.14 12.05
CA PRO A 32 4.89 -15.39 11.07
C PRO A 32 3.54 -14.78 11.45
N ASP A 33 3.21 -14.76 12.75
CA ASP A 33 1.97 -14.18 13.26
C ASP A 33 1.86 -12.67 12.97
N GLN A 34 2.98 -11.95 13.03
CA GLN A 34 3.02 -10.52 12.70
C GLN A 34 2.90 -10.32 11.19
N VAL A 35 3.60 -11.12 10.40
CA VAL A 35 3.50 -11.10 8.93
C VAL A 35 2.04 -11.34 8.49
N TRP A 36 1.34 -12.27 9.14
CA TRP A 36 -0.07 -12.54 8.88
C TRP A 36 -0.98 -11.36 9.23
N LYS A 37 -0.73 -10.68 10.35
CA LYS A 37 -1.47 -9.46 10.73
C LYS A 37 -1.29 -8.37 9.68
N TYR A 38 -0.05 -8.10 9.25
CA TYR A 38 0.22 -7.11 8.22
C TYR A 38 -0.46 -7.47 6.90
N TRP A 39 -0.34 -8.72 6.44
CA TRP A 39 -1.03 -9.19 5.25
C TRP A 39 -2.55 -8.97 5.34
N ARG A 40 -3.18 -9.37 6.45
CA ARG A 40 -4.64 -9.26 6.64
C ARG A 40 -5.15 -7.83 6.64
N VAL A 41 -4.38 -6.89 7.22
CA VAL A 41 -4.69 -5.45 7.17
C VAL A 41 -4.77 -5.01 5.71
N TYR A 42 -3.73 -5.31 4.92
CA TYR A 42 -3.68 -4.89 3.52
C TYR A 42 -4.69 -5.60 2.61
N THR A 43 -4.97 -6.88 2.82
CA THR A 43 -6.08 -7.57 2.15
C THR A 43 -7.43 -6.90 2.43
N THR A 44 -7.67 -6.50 3.68
CA THR A 44 -8.93 -5.85 4.06
C THR A 44 -9.02 -4.44 3.46
N THR A 45 -7.92 -3.69 3.48
CA THR A 45 -7.83 -2.34 2.91
C THR A 45 -7.98 -2.36 1.39
N ASN A 46 -7.29 -3.28 0.69
CA ASN A 46 -7.41 -3.44 -0.75
C ASN A 46 -8.85 -3.82 -1.15
N LYS A 47 -9.48 -4.75 -0.44
CA LYS A 47 -10.89 -5.12 -0.71
C LYS A 47 -11.87 -3.97 -0.55
N LYS A 48 -11.63 -3.05 0.40
CA LYS A 48 -12.53 -1.93 0.69
C LYS A 48 -12.26 -0.71 -0.19
N LEU A 49 -10.99 -0.37 -0.42
CA LEU A 49 -10.57 0.89 -1.04
C LEU A 49 -10.05 0.72 -2.47
N GLN A 50 -9.80 -0.51 -2.92
CA GLN A 50 -9.14 -0.84 -4.20
C GLN A 50 -7.84 -0.05 -4.42
N ASP A 51 -7.17 0.27 -3.31
CA ASP A 51 -5.94 1.07 -3.33
C ASP A 51 -4.80 0.26 -3.94
N PRO A 52 -4.16 0.74 -5.02
CA PRO A 52 -3.04 0.05 -5.65
C PRO A 52 -1.85 -0.13 -4.71
N ILE A 53 -1.65 0.74 -3.72
CA ILE A 53 -0.59 0.61 -2.72
C ILE A 53 -0.92 -0.54 -1.77
N ALA A 54 -2.15 -0.58 -1.23
CA ALA A 54 -2.62 -1.68 -0.40
C ALA A 54 -2.51 -3.04 -1.10
N ARG A 55 -2.82 -3.12 -2.40
CA ARG A 55 -2.65 -4.33 -3.21
C ARG A 55 -1.18 -4.77 -3.34
N ARG A 56 -0.25 -3.82 -3.51
CA ARG A 56 1.19 -4.12 -3.59
C ARG A 56 1.71 -4.62 -2.24
N LEU A 57 1.27 -4.01 -1.14
CA LEU A 57 1.62 -4.41 0.21
C LEU A 57 1.04 -5.78 0.59
N GLU A 58 -0.19 -6.05 0.20
CA GLU A 58 -0.80 -7.38 0.31
C GLU A 58 0.07 -8.44 -0.39
N ASN A 59 0.43 -8.22 -1.66
CA ASN A 59 1.29 -9.14 -2.41
C ASN A 59 2.67 -9.31 -1.75
N PHE A 60 3.27 -8.21 -1.27
CA PHE A 60 4.55 -8.26 -0.56
C PHE A 60 4.48 -9.18 0.66
N TRP A 61 3.54 -8.95 1.57
CA TRP A 61 3.42 -9.76 2.79
C TRP A 61 3.01 -11.20 2.51
N TRP A 62 2.23 -11.45 1.46
CA TRP A 62 1.92 -12.80 0.97
C TRP A 62 3.20 -13.56 0.59
N HIS A 63 4.10 -12.90 -0.15
CA HIS A 63 5.40 -13.51 -0.50
C HIS A 63 6.33 -13.69 0.70
N VAL A 64 6.23 -12.82 1.72
CA VAL A 64 6.98 -13.03 2.97
C VAL A 64 6.48 -14.27 3.70
N LEU A 65 5.15 -14.49 3.77
CA LEU A 65 4.56 -15.69 4.39
C LEU A 65 4.91 -16.99 3.64
N GLY A 66 4.78 -16.98 2.32
CA GLY A 66 4.80 -18.18 1.49
C GLY A 66 6.15 -18.52 0.84
N SER A 67 7.21 -17.76 1.09
CA SER A 67 8.51 -17.98 0.45
C SER A 67 9.67 -17.82 1.42
N ASP A 68 10.90 -18.07 0.93
CA ASP A 68 12.13 -17.91 1.72
C ASP A 68 12.40 -16.47 2.16
N ARG A 69 11.60 -15.50 1.69
CA ARG A 69 11.61 -14.11 2.16
C ARG A 69 11.27 -13.95 3.64
N ARG A 70 10.65 -14.95 4.28
CA ARG A 70 10.53 -15.02 5.75
C ARG A 70 11.88 -15.07 6.47
N LEU A 71 12.96 -15.50 5.80
CA LEU A 71 14.31 -15.58 6.35
C LEU A 71 15.06 -14.24 6.27
N LEU A 72 14.48 -13.23 5.61
CA LEU A 72 15.07 -11.90 5.54
C LEU A 72 14.99 -11.22 6.92
N SER A 73 15.99 -10.38 7.20
CA SER A 73 15.99 -9.59 8.42
C SER A 73 14.82 -8.60 8.40
N GLY A 74 14.31 -8.28 9.61
CA GLY A 74 13.25 -7.29 9.75
C GLY A 74 13.63 -5.94 9.14
N ASN A 75 14.91 -5.54 9.20
CA ASN A 75 15.40 -4.31 8.59
C ASN A 75 15.21 -4.29 7.06
N VAL A 76 15.56 -5.37 6.37
CA VAL A 76 15.36 -5.48 4.92
C VAL A 76 13.87 -5.45 4.57
N LEU A 77 13.04 -6.16 5.35
CA LEU A 77 11.59 -6.15 5.15
C LEU A 77 11.00 -4.75 5.39
N ALA A 78 11.47 -4.02 6.40
CA ALA A 78 11.05 -2.66 6.70
C ALA A 78 11.41 -1.68 5.58
N SER A 79 12.63 -1.78 5.04
CA SER A 79 13.07 -0.93 3.93
C SER A 79 12.24 -1.16 2.66
N ILE A 80 11.95 -2.42 2.32
CA ILE A 80 11.07 -2.75 1.18
C ILE A 80 9.64 -2.27 1.44
N TYR A 81 9.16 -2.46 2.67
CA TYR A 81 7.82 -2.03 3.08
C TYR A 81 7.65 -0.51 2.96
N GLU A 82 8.61 0.27 3.43
CA GLU A 82 8.65 1.73 3.28
C GLU A 82 8.72 2.13 1.80
N HIS A 83 9.59 1.48 1.02
CA HIS A 83 9.74 1.77 -0.40
C HIS A 83 8.45 1.50 -1.19
N ILE A 84 7.71 0.43 -0.88
CA ILE A 84 6.42 0.17 -1.55
C ILE A 84 5.36 1.19 -1.12
N SER A 85 5.39 1.62 0.14
CA SER A 85 4.41 2.56 0.69
C SER A 85 4.60 4.00 0.20
N LEU A 86 5.85 4.45 0.05
CA LEU A 86 6.22 5.80 -0.38
C LEU A 86 6.59 5.89 -1.87
N GLY A 87 6.88 4.75 -2.49
CA GLY A 87 7.37 4.71 -3.87
C GLY A 87 6.32 5.15 -4.89
N PRO A 88 6.75 5.72 -6.03
CA PRO A 88 5.85 6.14 -7.09
C PRO A 88 5.02 4.95 -7.58
N THR A 89 3.71 5.11 -7.60
CA THR A 89 2.81 4.11 -8.17
C THR A 89 2.52 4.51 -9.61
N PHE A 90 3.20 3.87 -10.55
CA PHE A 90 3.01 4.08 -12.00
C PHE A 90 1.64 3.58 -12.49
N VAL A 91 0.85 2.92 -11.63
CA VAL A 91 -0.50 2.47 -11.96
C VAL A 91 -1.41 3.70 -11.90
N PRO A 92 -2.02 4.14 -13.02
CA PRO A 92 -3.07 5.14 -12.96
C PRO A 92 -4.13 4.62 -11.99
N LEU A 93 -4.48 5.42 -10.98
CA LEU A 93 -5.64 5.15 -10.14
C LEU A 93 -6.80 4.94 -11.11
N ARG A 94 -7.30 3.71 -11.23
CA ARG A 94 -8.56 3.49 -11.94
C ARG A 94 -9.56 4.33 -11.18
N GLY A 95 -10.01 5.41 -11.83
CA GLY A 95 -11.02 6.28 -11.26
C GLY A 95 -12.26 5.46 -10.91
N PRO A 96 -13.16 6.01 -10.10
CA PRO A 96 -14.47 5.39 -9.88
C PRO A 96 -15.07 4.98 -11.24
N PRO A 97 -15.79 3.86 -11.34
CA PRO A 97 -16.44 3.41 -12.59
C PRO A 97 -17.30 4.48 -13.26
N ASN A 98 -17.65 5.54 -12.53
CA ASN A 98 -18.54 6.62 -12.92
C ASN A 98 -17.79 7.92 -13.28
N ARG A 99 -16.47 7.86 -13.55
CA ARG A 99 -15.75 9.05 -14.03
C ARG A 99 -16.27 9.38 -15.42
N TRP A 100 -17.11 10.41 -15.51
CA TRP A 100 -17.57 10.99 -16.77
C TRP A 100 -16.35 11.60 -17.47
N GLU A 101 -15.78 10.85 -18.41
CA GLU A 101 -14.86 11.38 -19.42
C GLU A 101 -15.73 12.18 -20.36
N GLY A 102 -15.67 13.52 -20.26
CA GLY A 102 -16.52 14.39 -21.06
C GLY A 102 -16.38 14.16 -22.55
N PRO A 103 -17.29 14.71 -23.37
CA PRO A 103 -17.35 14.39 -24.78
C PRO A 103 -15.99 14.78 -25.35
N ASP A 104 -15.32 13.80 -25.95
CA ASP A 104 -14.07 14.04 -26.67
C ASP A 104 -14.32 15.20 -27.62
N LEU A 105 -13.69 16.34 -27.36
CA LEU A 105 -13.65 17.45 -28.32
C LEU A 105 -12.69 17.05 -29.44
N TYR A 106 -13.12 16.08 -30.25
CA TYR A 106 -12.72 15.99 -31.64
C TYR A 106 -13.65 16.90 -32.41
N SER A 107 -13.20 18.12 -32.68
CA SER A 107 -13.63 18.89 -33.83
C SER A 107 -12.49 19.84 -34.21
N GLU A 108 -12.10 19.70 -35.48
CA GLU A 108 -11.07 20.39 -36.26
C GLU A 108 -10.88 21.90 -36.01
#